data_AF-A0A5K0XJ06-F1
#
_entry.id   AF-A0A5K0XJ06-F1
#
_cell.length_a   1.000
_cell.length_b   1.000
_cell.length_c   1.000
_cell.angle_alpha   90.00
_cell.angle_beta   90.00
_cell.angle_gamma   90.00
#
_symmetry.space_group_name_H-M   'P 1'
#
loop_
_entity.id
_entity.type
_entity.pdbx_description
1 polymer ?
#
loop_
_entity_poly.entity_id
_entity_poly.type
_entity_poly.pdbx_seq_one_letter_code
_entity_poly.pdbx_strand_id
1 'polypeptide(L)'
;ALRVSASCGNSLVRILLLVPPLQLPLQNLLLGKMPEFFVSDCEALTDDVARLIVDQFRWLDFLVDPRAFSDKLLQVLSICPYSLKKDIIGSLPEILGDQNHEEVISTLERMLLEDSELLVPVLESFSNLNLDSQLQEQ
;
A
#
# COMPACT_ATOMS: atom_id res chain seq x y z
N ALA A 1 4.01 25.71 11.58
CA ALA A 1 2.94 25.29 12.50
C ALA A 1 2.18 24.15 11.82
N LEU A 2 2.23 22.93 12.38
CA LEU A 2 1.52 21.78 11.85
C LEU A 2 0.02 22.03 12.04
N ARG A 3 -0.70 22.34 10.96
CA ARG A 3 -2.15 22.48 11.02
C ARG A 3 -2.72 21.07 10.95
N VAL A 4 -2.79 20.39 12.10
CA VAL A 4 -3.54 19.13 12.22
C VAL A 4 -5.01 19.50 12.15
N SER A 5 -5.56 19.51 10.95
CA SER A 5 -7.00 19.53 10.75
C SER A 5 -7.53 18.18 11.19
N ALA A 6 -7.81 18.02 12.49
CA ALA A 6 -8.49 16.85 13.00
C ALA A 6 -9.93 16.86 12.49
N SER A 7 -10.12 16.30 11.29
CA SER A 7 -11.43 15.81 10.86
C SER A 7 -11.87 14.74 11.86
N CYS A 8 -13.12 14.82 12.32
CA CYS A 8 -13.78 13.76 13.06
C CYS A 8 -13.87 12.50 12.18
N GLY A 9 -12.80 11.71 12.12
CA GLY A 9 -12.73 10.56 11.23
C GLY A 9 -11.36 9.88 11.09
N ASN A 10 -10.27 10.52 11.51
CA ASN A 10 -8.94 9.90 11.42
C ASN A 10 -8.62 9.06 12.68
N SER A 11 -8.15 7.83 12.46
CA SER A 11 -7.62 6.98 13.54
C SER A 11 -6.38 7.62 14.18
N LEU A 12 -6.04 7.20 15.41
CA LEU A 12 -4.79 7.60 16.06
C LEU A 12 -3.57 7.26 15.19
N VAL A 13 -3.57 6.09 14.56
CA VAL A 13 -2.50 5.65 13.65
C VAL A 13 -2.33 6.62 12.49
N ARG A 14 -3.44 7.04 11.87
CA ARG A 14 -3.43 8.00 10.75
C ARG A 14 -2.88 9.35 11.18
N ILE A 15 -3.25 9.83 12.37
CA ILE A 15 -2.69 11.08 12.93
C ILE A 15 -1.17 10.95 13.15
N LEU A 16 -0.69 9.82 13.68
CA LEU A 16 0.73 9.59 13.90
C LEU A 16 1.52 9.43 12.59
N LEU A 17 0.92 8.86 11.54
CA LEU A 17 1.51 8.79 10.20
C LEU A 17 1.70 10.18 9.57
N LEU A 18 0.94 11.20 9.97
CA LEU A 18 1.12 12.58 9.52
C LEU A 18 2.21 13.34 10.28
N VAL A 19 2.91 12.69 11.22
CA VAL A 19 4.04 13.27 11.98
C VAL A 19 5.36 12.74 11.39
N PRO A 20 6.16 13.57 10.68
CA PRO A 20 7.29 13.07 9.90
C PRO A 20 8.32 12.21 10.66
N PRO A 21 8.75 12.58 11.89
CA PRO A 21 9.69 11.75 12.66
C PRO A 21 9.13 10.38 13.07
N LEU A 22 7.81 10.21 13.08
CA LEU A 22 7.14 8.98 13.51
C LEU A 22 6.71 8.10 12.32
N GLN A 23 6.57 8.68 11.13
CA GLN A 23 5.95 8.01 9.99
C GLN A 23 6.69 6.73 9.60
N LEU A 24 7.99 6.82 9.30
CA LEU A 24 8.77 5.66 8.83
C LEU A 24 8.89 4.55 9.90
N PRO A 25 9.19 4.84 11.18
CA PRO A 25 9.14 3.82 12.23
C PRO A 25 7.77 3.13 12.36
N LEU A 26 6.68 3.90 12.24
CA LEU A 26 5.32 3.39 12.35
C LEU A 26 4.92 2.54 11.13
N GLN A 27 5.27 2.97 9.91
CA GLN A 27 5.10 2.18 8.69
C GLN A 27 5.81 0.84 8.80
N ASN A 28 7.06 0.84 9.24
CA ASN A 28 7.85 -0.39 9.44
C ASN A 28 7.23 -1.31 10.49
N LEU A 29 6.72 -0.75 11.59
CA LEU A 29 6.05 -1.52 12.64
C LEU A 29 4.75 -2.17 12.11
N LEU A 30 3.89 -1.37 11.47
CA LEU A 30 2.59 -1.83 10.95
C LEU A 30 2.77 -2.89 9.86
N LEU A 31 3.58 -2.61 8.84
CA LEU A 31 3.88 -3.57 7.77
C LEU A 31 4.66 -4.77 8.29
N GLY A 32 5.51 -4.60 9.30
CA GLY A 32 6.23 -5.71 9.94
C GLY A 32 5.32 -6.64 10.74
N LYS A 33 4.23 -6.12 11.32
CA LYS A 33 3.23 -6.89 12.07
C LYS A 33 2.15 -7.50 11.19
N MET A 34 1.88 -6.91 10.04
CA MET A 34 0.84 -7.35 9.11
C MET A 34 0.87 -8.86 8.77
N PRO A 35 2.04 -9.50 8.53
CA PRO A 35 2.08 -10.93 8.22
C PRO A 35 1.61 -11.87 9.35
N GLU A 36 1.64 -11.41 10.61
CA GLU A 36 1.14 -12.20 11.75
C GLU A 36 -0.37 -12.48 11.63
N PHE A 37 -1.10 -11.71 10.82
CA PHE A 37 -2.55 -11.83 10.62
C PHE A 37 -2.94 -12.70 9.41
N PHE A 38 -1.98 -13.20 8.62
CA PHE A 38 -2.26 -13.96 7.41
C PHE A 38 -2.67 -15.43 7.65
N VAL A 39 -2.32 -15.98 8.82
CA VAL A 39 -2.39 -17.44 9.10
C VAL A 39 -3.49 -17.80 10.11
N SER A 40 -4.29 -16.84 10.57
CA SER A 40 -5.25 -17.10 11.65
C SER A 40 -6.48 -17.88 11.17
N ASP A 41 -6.77 -19.01 11.83
CA ASP A 41 -7.94 -19.89 11.59
C ASP A 41 -9.31 -19.22 11.83
N CYS A 42 -9.32 -17.98 12.35
CA CYS A 42 -10.51 -17.13 12.46
C CYS A 42 -10.52 -16.09 11.31
N GLU A 43 -10.66 -16.58 10.09
CA GLU A 43 -10.46 -15.84 8.82
C GLU A 43 -11.15 -14.47 8.77
N ALA A 44 -12.35 -14.35 9.36
CA ALA A 44 -13.15 -13.12 9.23
C ALA A 44 -12.56 -11.90 9.96
N LEU A 45 -12.13 -12.04 11.23
CA LEU A 45 -11.69 -10.88 12.01
C LEU A 45 -10.23 -10.49 11.74
N THR A 46 -9.40 -11.42 11.24
CA THR A 46 -7.97 -11.17 11.03
C THR A 46 -7.65 -10.63 9.65
N ASP A 47 -8.40 -11.05 8.62
CA ASP A 47 -8.33 -10.43 7.29
C ASP A 47 -8.68 -8.94 7.37
N ASP A 48 -9.66 -8.61 8.21
CA ASP A 48 -10.06 -7.23 8.50
C ASP A 48 -8.92 -6.39 9.10
N VAL A 49 -8.07 -6.96 9.97
CA VAL A 49 -6.96 -6.20 10.57
C VAL A 49 -5.91 -5.84 9.53
N ALA A 50 -5.55 -6.78 8.65
CA ALA A 50 -4.58 -6.52 7.59
C ALA A 50 -5.10 -5.46 6.59
N ARG A 51 -6.38 -5.53 6.22
CA ARG A 51 -7.04 -4.49 5.42
C ARG A 51 -7.08 -3.14 6.14
N LEU A 52 -7.43 -3.12 7.43
CA LEU A 52 -7.45 -1.89 8.24
C LEU A 52 -6.07 -1.24 8.32
N ILE A 53 -4.99 -2.02 8.38
CA ILE A 53 -3.61 -1.50 8.34
C ILE A 53 -3.34 -0.82 7.00
N VAL A 54 -3.66 -1.48 5.88
CA VAL A 54 -3.47 -0.92 4.52
C VAL A 54 -4.26 0.37 4.34
N ASP A 55 -5.48 0.43 4.87
CA ASP A 55 -6.34 1.61 4.85
C ASP A 55 -5.74 2.85 5.54
N GLN A 56 -4.81 2.66 6.48
CA GLN A 56 -4.14 3.80 7.13
C GLN A 56 -3.16 4.51 6.18
N PHE A 57 -2.71 3.85 5.11
CA PHE A 57 -1.75 4.41 4.15
C PHE A 57 -2.40 5.06 2.94
N ARG A 58 -3.71 4.84 2.71
CA ARG A 58 -4.44 5.42 1.56
C ARG A 58 -4.65 6.92 1.73
N TRP A 59 -4.30 7.69 0.70
CA TRP A 59 -4.42 9.16 0.66
C TRP A 59 -3.72 9.86 1.83
N LEU A 60 -2.48 9.45 2.13
CA LEU A 60 -1.62 10.25 3.00
C LEU A 60 -1.17 11.51 2.27
N ASP A 61 -1.13 12.64 2.98
CA ASP A 61 -0.72 13.93 2.41
C ASP A 61 0.73 13.90 1.89
N PHE A 62 1.57 13.06 2.48
CA PHE A 62 2.97 12.87 2.09
C PHE A 62 3.54 11.54 2.62
N LEU A 63 4.58 11.05 1.95
CA LEU A 63 5.45 9.98 2.41
C LEU A 63 6.86 10.55 2.62
N VAL A 64 7.42 10.37 3.82
CA VAL A 64 8.77 10.84 4.21
C VAL A 64 9.84 10.13 3.40
N ASP A 65 9.69 8.81 3.22
CA ASP A 65 10.57 7.99 2.40
C ASP A 65 9.72 7.02 1.55
N PRO A 66 9.23 7.48 0.38
CA PRO A 66 8.38 6.67 -0.49
C PRO A 66 9.07 5.39 -0.98
N ARG A 67 10.40 5.41 -1.15
CA ARG A 67 11.20 4.26 -1.58
C ARG A 67 11.20 3.20 -0.51
N ALA A 68 11.70 3.52 0.69
CA ALA A 68 11.79 2.56 1.78
C ALA A 68 10.41 1.98 2.16
N PHE A 69 9.35 2.80 2.07
CA PHE A 69 7.98 2.35 2.28
C PHE A 69 7.52 1.38 1.18
N SER A 70 7.75 1.71 -0.10
CA SER A 70 7.37 0.86 -1.25
C SER A 70 8.06 -0.49 -1.17
N ASP A 71 9.37 -0.53 -0.91
CA ASP A 71 10.14 -1.77 -0.79
C ASP A 71 9.55 -2.67 0.29
N LYS A 72 9.19 -2.07 1.44
CA LYS A 72 8.60 -2.81 2.55
C LYS A 72 7.21 -3.32 2.23
N LEU A 73 6.39 -2.50 1.57
CA LEU A 73 5.04 -2.88 1.14
C LEU A 73 5.10 -4.03 0.13
N LEU A 74 5.98 -3.95 -0.88
CA LEU A 74 6.17 -4.99 -1.89
C LEU A 74 6.71 -6.30 -1.29
N GLN A 75 7.58 -6.23 -0.29
CA GLN A 75 8.00 -7.42 0.47
C GLN A 75 6.80 -8.09 1.16
N VAL A 76 5.92 -7.33 1.80
CA VAL A 76 4.70 -7.87 2.43
C VAL A 76 3.73 -8.42 1.38
N LEU A 77 3.57 -7.72 0.26
CA LEU A 77 2.71 -8.13 -0.86
C LEU A 77 3.14 -9.49 -1.43
N SER A 78 4.44 -9.79 -1.46
CA SER A 78 4.95 -11.06 -1.97
C SER A 78 4.50 -12.29 -1.16
N ILE A 79 4.24 -12.11 0.14
CA ILE A 79 3.88 -13.19 1.07
C ILE A 79 2.40 -13.16 1.52
N CYS A 80 1.61 -12.19 1.06
CA CYS A 80 0.23 -12.04 1.50
C CYS A 80 -0.72 -13.07 0.84
N PRO A 81 -1.82 -13.45 1.53
CA PRO A 81 -2.88 -14.27 0.96
C PRO A 81 -3.46 -13.64 -0.30
N TYR A 82 -3.94 -14.49 -1.20
CA TYR A 82 -4.36 -14.07 -2.52
C TYR A 82 -5.50 -13.04 -2.53
N SER A 83 -6.49 -13.17 -1.65
CA SER A 83 -7.57 -12.19 -1.49
C SER A 83 -7.03 -10.79 -1.17
N LEU A 84 -6.22 -10.71 -0.12
CA LEU A 84 -5.60 -9.47 0.33
C LEU A 84 -4.62 -8.90 -0.70
N LYS A 85 -3.92 -9.77 -1.44
CA LYS A 85 -3.01 -9.36 -2.52
C LYS A 85 -3.71 -8.51 -3.57
N LYS A 86 -4.89 -8.94 -4.02
CA LYS A 86 -5.69 -8.19 -4.99
C LYS A 86 -6.13 -6.84 -4.45
N ASP A 87 -6.60 -6.82 -3.20
CA ASP A 87 -7.06 -5.59 -2.54
C ASP A 87 -5.93 -4.56 -2.40
N ILE A 88 -4.73 -5.00 -2.01
CA ILE A 88 -3.56 -4.12 -1.91
C ILE A 88 -3.16 -3.59 -3.28
N ILE A 89 -3.08 -4.45 -4.31
CA ILE A 89 -2.71 -4.03 -5.68
C ILE A 89 -3.66 -2.95 -6.20
N GLY A 90 -4.98 -3.13 -6.03
CA GLY A 90 -5.98 -2.15 -6.43
C GLY A 90 -5.87 -0.82 -5.67
N SER A 91 -5.33 -0.86 -4.44
CA SER A 91 -5.15 0.32 -3.59
C SER A 91 -3.81 1.04 -3.78
N LEU A 92 -2.85 0.45 -4.50
CA LEU A 92 -1.52 1.04 -4.71
C LEU A 92 -1.54 2.50 -5.23
N PRO A 93 -2.42 2.90 -6.17
CA PRO A 93 -2.49 4.29 -6.61
C PRO A 93 -2.80 5.27 -5.48
N GLU A 94 -3.69 4.87 -4.57
CA GLU A 94 -4.09 5.68 -3.41
C GLU A 94 -3.00 5.73 -2.33
N ILE A 95 -2.17 4.69 -2.25
CA ILE A 95 -1.13 4.53 -1.24
C ILE A 95 0.15 5.27 -1.65
N LEU A 96 0.57 5.14 -2.91
CA LEU A 96 1.84 5.65 -3.40
C LEU A 96 1.71 7.00 -4.14
N GLY A 97 0.51 7.34 -4.62
CA GLY A 97 0.29 8.54 -5.42
C GLY A 97 1.19 8.53 -6.66
N ASP A 98 1.81 9.67 -6.96
CA ASP A 98 2.73 9.84 -8.10
C ASP A 98 4.19 9.45 -7.79
N GLN A 99 4.43 8.81 -6.64
CA GLN A 99 5.77 8.53 -6.14
C GLN A 99 6.18 7.08 -6.44
N ASN A 100 7.42 6.91 -6.88
CA ASN A 100 8.12 5.61 -6.89
C ASN A 100 7.52 4.51 -7.80
N HIS A 101 7.12 4.88 -9.02
CA HIS A 101 6.43 3.97 -9.94
C HIS A 101 7.29 2.85 -10.54
N GLU A 102 8.56 3.10 -10.88
CA GLU A 102 9.37 2.17 -11.69
C GLU A 102 9.53 0.78 -11.03
N GLU A 103 9.84 0.76 -9.74
CA GLU A 103 10.03 -0.48 -8.98
C GLU A 103 8.72 -1.23 -8.71
N VAL A 104 7.65 -0.48 -8.49
CA VAL A 104 6.30 -1.02 -8.29
C VAL A 104 5.81 -1.67 -9.58
N ILE A 105 5.96 -0.99 -10.72
CA ILE A 105 5.64 -1.52 -12.05
C ILE A 105 6.44 -2.80 -12.31
N SER A 106 7.76 -2.75 -12.14
CA SER A 106 8.63 -3.92 -12.36
C SER A 106 8.23 -5.11 -11.49
N THR A 107 7.81 -4.86 -10.24
CA THR A 107 7.36 -5.92 -9.34
C THR A 107 6.01 -6.48 -9.75
N LEU A 108 5.04 -5.63 -10.11
CA LEU A 108 3.71 -6.06 -10.55
C LEU A 108 3.79 -6.83 -11.88
N GLU A 109 4.64 -6.42 -12.81
CA GLU A 109 4.91 -7.17 -14.05
C GLU A 109 5.46 -8.56 -13.76
N ARG A 110 6.45 -8.69 -12.85
CA ARG A 110 6.96 -9.99 -12.43
C ARG A 110 5.88 -10.86 -11.79
N MET A 111 5.03 -10.28 -10.94
CA MET A 111 3.91 -11.00 -10.32
C MET A 111 2.89 -11.46 -11.35
N LEU A 112 2.66 -10.68 -12.41
CA LEU A 112 1.78 -11.07 -13.52
C LEU A 112 2.33 -12.23 -14.35
N LEU A 113 3.65 -12.32 -14.50
CA LEU A 113 4.30 -13.47 -15.14
C LEU A 113 4.17 -14.75 -14.30
N GLU A 114 4.13 -14.62 -12.98
CA GLU A 114 3.97 -15.74 -12.04
C GLU A 114 2.50 -16.17 -11.91
N ASP A 115 1.57 -15.22 -11.94
CA ASP A 115 0.13 -15.45 -11.73
C ASP A 115 -0.74 -14.57 -12.62
N SER A 116 -1.29 -15.17 -13.68
CA SER A 116 -2.18 -14.49 -14.63
C SER A 116 -3.51 -14.05 -14.02
N GLU A 117 -3.92 -14.59 -12.87
CA GLU A 117 -5.19 -14.19 -12.25
C GLU A 117 -5.11 -12.81 -11.57
N LEU A 118 -3.90 -12.27 -11.41
CA LEU A 118 -3.64 -10.89 -10.97
C LEU A 118 -3.75 -9.87 -12.10
N LEU A 119 -4.00 -10.30 -13.35
CA LEU A 119 -4.06 -9.41 -14.52
C LEU A 119 -5.02 -8.24 -14.35
N VAL A 120 -6.27 -8.54 -13.95
CA VAL A 120 -7.30 -7.49 -13.79
C VAL A 120 -6.88 -6.45 -12.73
N PRO A 121 -6.57 -6.81 -11.48
CA PRO A 121 -6.20 -5.82 -10.47
C PRO A 121 -4.90 -5.07 -10.81
N VAL A 122 -3.93 -5.72 -11.47
CA VAL A 122 -2.69 -5.05 -11.92
C VAL A 122 -2.98 -4.01 -12.99
N LEU A 123 -3.79 -4.35 -14.01
CA LEU A 123 -4.15 -3.40 -15.07
C LEU A 123 -4.98 -2.23 -14.54
N GLU A 124 -5.92 -2.48 -13.62
CA GLU A 124 -6.67 -1.41 -12.95
C GLU A 124 -5.74 -0.50 -12.14
N SER A 125 -4.78 -1.08 -11.43
CA SER A 125 -3.76 -0.32 -10.69
C SER A 125 -2.91 0.53 -11.63
N PHE A 126 -2.43 -0.02 -12.74
CA PHE A 126 -1.68 0.72 -13.76
C PHE A 126 -2.49 1.83 -14.41
N SER A 127 -3.78 1.64 -14.65
CA SER A 127 -4.63 2.70 -15.19
C SER A 127 -4.84 3.86 -14.22
N ASN A 128 -4.76 3.60 -12.91
CA ASN A 128 -5.03 4.58 -11.86
C ASN A 128 -3.75 5.23 -11.31
N LEU A 129 -2.62 4.54 -11.34
CA LEU A 129 -1.31 5.17 -11.31
C LEU A 129 -1.26 6.02 -12.57
N ASN A 130 -0.98 7.31 -12.45
CA ASN A 130 -1.11 8.29 -13.53
C ASN A 130 -0.01 8.12 -14.62
N LEU A 131 0.08 6.92 -15.21
CA LEU A 131 1.04 6.49 -16.23
C LEU A 131 0.83 7.22 -17.57
N ASP A 132 -0.27 7.97 -17.71
CA ASP A 132 -0.63 8.74 -18.91
C ASP A 132 0.49 9.69 -19.36
N SER A 133 1.31 10.20 -18.43
CA SER A 133 2.46 11.05 -18.80
C SER A 133 3.66 10.27 -19.35
N GLN A 134 3.79 8.98 -19.07
CA GLN A 134 4.93 8.15 -19.51
C GLN A 134 4.61 7.23 -20.70
N LEU A 135 3.33 6.91 -20.93
CA LEU A 135 2.89 6.13 -22.08
C LEU A 135 2.63 6.97 -23.35
N GLN A 136 2.55 8.30 -23.23
CA GLN A 136 2.39 9.21 -24.38
C GLN A 136 3.68 9.49 -25.15
N GLU A 137 4.84 9.01 -24.67
CA GLU A 137 6.14 9.19 -25.34
C GLU A 137 6.62 7.95 -26.13
N GLN A 138 5.75 6.96 -26.39
CA GLN A 138 6.07 5.81 -27.28
C GLN A 138 5.33 5.83 -28.61
#